data_AF-A0A3D5HI89-F1
#
_entry.id   AF-A0A3D5HI89-F1
#
_cell.length_a   1.000
_cell.length_b   1.000
_cell.length_c   1.000
_cell.angle_alpha   90.00
_cell.angle_beta   90.00
_cell.angle_gamma   90.00
#
_symmetry.space_group_name_H-M   'P 1'
#
loop_
_entity.id
_entity.type
_entity.pdbx_description
1 polymer ?
#
loop_
_entity_poly.entity_id
_entity_poly.type
_entity_poly.pdbx_seq_one_letter_code
_entity_poly.pdbx_strand_id
1 'polypeptide(L)'
;EIAVSDLQTALEGEDLDDINAKAQALSQAAMKIGEAVYKAQQEAEAAGDAASDAQTDGEDVVDADFEEVSNDDSDEEQKAS
;
A
#
# COMPACT_ATOMS: atom_id res chain seq x y z
N GLU A 1 -23.88 6.81 5.68
CA GLU A 1 -24.77 7.20 4.57
C GLU A 1 -25.70 8.38 4.87
N ILE A 2 -25.92 8.75 6.14
CA ILE A 2 -26.88 9.80 6.53
C ILE A 2 -26.56 11.20 5.96
N ALA A 3 -25.28 11.59 5.88
CA ALA A 3 -24.89 12.94 5.44
C ALA A 3 -25.25 13.28 3.97
N VAL A 4 -25.30 12.29 3.08
CA VAL A 4 -25.69 12.50 1.67
C VAL A 4 -27.20 12.74 1.57
N SER A 5 -27.99 11.88 2.21
CA SER A 5 -29.46 12.00 2.23
C SER A 5 -29.89 13.31 2.89
N ASP A 6 -29.23 13.68 4.00
CA ASP A 6 -29.52 14.91 4.72
C ASP A 6 -29.27 16.16 3.87
N LEU A 7 -28.16 16.17 3.11
CA LEU A 7 -27.87 17.26 2.17
C LEU A 7 -28.86 17.29 1.01
N GLN A 8 -29.25 16.13 0.47
CA GLN A 8 -30.27 16.06 -0.58
C GLN A 8 -31.60 16.65 -0.13
N THR A 9 -32.07 16.33 1.07
CA THR A 9 -33.29 16.93 1.63
C THR A 9 -33.15 18.43 1.85
N ALA A 10 -32.00 18.92 2.33
CA ALA A 10 -31.79 20.35 2.51
C ALA A 10 -31.77 21.13 1.18
N LEU A 11 -31.27 20.51 0.09
CA LEU A 11 -31.28 21.09 -1.26
C LEU A 11 -32.69 21.24 -1.86
N GLU A 12 -33.71 20.58 -1.29
CA GLU A 12 -35.11 20.77 -1.69
C GLU A 12 -35.71 22.06 -1.09
N GLY A 13 -35.04 22.65 -0.09
CA GLY A 13 -35.41 23.91 0.54
C GLY A 13 -34.57 25.10 0.06
N GLU A 14 -34.79 26.24 0.71
CA GLU A 14 -34.10 27.51 0.41
C GLU A 14 -33.18 27.98 1.55
N ASP A 15 -33.01 27.16 2.59
CA ASP A 15 -32.15 27.48 3.73
C ASP A 15 -30.67 27.28 3.37
N LEU A 16 -30.05 28.37 2.90
CA LEU A 16 -28.65 28.36 2.51
C LEU A 16 -27.71 28.07 3.68
N ASP A 17 -28.08 28.40 4.91
CA ASP A 17 -27.23 28.11 6.08
C ASP A 17 -27.23 26.60 6.37
N ASP A 18 -28.40 25.96 6.30
CA ASP A 18 -28.54 24.51 6.49
C ASP A 18 -27.85 23.71 5.36
N ILE A 19 -28.02 24.13 4.11
CA ILE A 19 -27.33 23.52 2.96
C ILE A 19 -25.81 23.60 3.13
N ASN A 20 -25.28 24.77 3.53
CA ASN A 20 -23.84 24.93 3.76
C ASN A 20 -23.33 24.06 4.91
N ALA A 21 -24.05 24.00 6.03
CA ALA A 21 -23.68 23.16 7.17
C ALA A 21 -23.62 21.68 6.78
N LYS A 22 -24.64 21.18 6.07
CA LYS A 22 -24.70 19.78 5.61
C LYS A 22 -23.67 19.47 4.53
N ALA A 23 -23.36 20.41 3.64
CA ALA A 23 -22.30 20.26 2.64
C ALA A 23 -20.92 20.13 3.30
N GLN A 24 -20.63 20.93 4.33
CA GLN A 24 -19.40 20.80 5.10
C GLN A 24 -19.32 19.46 5.83
N ALA A 25 -20.42 19.00 6.42
CA ALA A 25 -20.48 17.69 7.08
C ALA A 25 -20.23 16.54 6.10
N LEU A 26 -20.80 16.61 4.89
CA LEU A 26 -20.56 15.63 3.83
C LEU A 26 -19.09 15.62 3.39
N SER A 27 -18.48 16.80 3.19
CA SER A 27 -17.07 16.91 2.81
C SER A 27 -16.14 16.28 3.86
N GLN A 28 -16.39 16.53 5.15
CA GLN A 28 -15.64 15.91 6.24
C GLN A 28 -15.78 14.38 6.28
N ALA A 29 -16.99 13.87 6.01
CA ALA A 29 -17.23 12.44 5.89
C ALA A 29 -16.48 11.84 4.68
N ALA A 30 -16.48 12.53 3.54
CA ALA A 30 -15.78 12.12 2.33
C ALA A 30 -14.27 12.03 2.53
N MET A 31 -13.66 12.97 3.25
CA MET A 31 -12.23 12.91 3.59
C MET A 31 -11.88 11.66 4.41
N LYS A 32 -12.69 11.33 5.42
CA LYS A 32 -12.49 10.13 6.24
C LYS A 32 -12.64 8.85 5.43
N ILE A 33 -13.59 8.81 4.49
CA ILE A 33 -13.75 7.68 3.58
C ILE A 33 -12.53 7.59 2.66
N GLY A 34 -12.02 8.70 2.13
CA GLY A 34 -10.80 8.73 1.31
C GLY A 34 -9.59 8.16 2.05
N GLU A 35 -9.37 8.55 3.31
CA GLU A 35 -8.33 7.94 4.14
C GLU A 35 -8.55 6.45 4.39
N ALA A 36 -9.79 6.04 4.70
CA ALA A 36 -10.11 4.63 4.94
C ALA A 36 -9.91 3.78 3.68
N VAL A 37 -10.30 4.29 2.50
CA VAL A 37 -10.10 3.64 1.20
C VAL A 37 -8.61 3.55 0.86
N TYR A 38 -7.84 4.61 1.08
CA TYR A 38 -6.40 4.59 0.84
C TYR A 38 -5.67 3.62 1.79
N LYS A 39 -6.07 3.55 3.06
CA LYS A 39 -5.56 2.54 4.01
C LYS A 39 -5.94 1.13 3.58
N ALA A 40 -7.19 0.90 3.20
CA ALA A 40 -7.65 -0.39 2.71
C ALA A 40 -6.94 -0.80 1.40
N GLN A 41 -6.63 0.15 0.52
CA GLN A 41 -5.85 -0.08 -0.69
C GLN A 41 -4.40 -0.43 -0.37
N GLN A 42 -3.74 0.30 0.52
CA GLN A 42 -2.38 -0.04 0.97
C GLN A 42 -2.32 -1.40 1.66
N GLU A 43 -3.29 -1.73 2.51
CA GLU A 43 -3.38 -3.06 3.14
C GLU A 43 -3.62 -4.16 2.10
N ALA A 44 -4.42 -3.89 1.06
CA ALA A 44 -4.63 -4.83 -0.04
C ALA A 44 -3.40 -4.98 -0.94
N GLU A 45 -2.65 -3.91 -1.20
CA GLU A 45 -1.37 -3.94 -1.94
C GLU A 45 -0.29 -4.67 -1.14
N ALA A 46 -0.17 -4.40 0.16
CA ALA A 46 0.75 -5.13 1.05
C ALA A 46 0.39 -6.62 1.19
N ALA A 47 -0.90 -6.97 1.16
CA ALA A 47 -1.35 -8.36 1.12
C ALA A 47 -1.10 -9.04 -0.23
N GLY A 48 -1.13 -8.28 -1.34
CA GLY A 48 -0.77 -8.76 -2.67
C GLY A 48 0.74 -8.98 -2.85
N ASP A 49 1.55 -8.14 -2.20
CA ASP A 49 3.01 -8.28 -2.17
C ASP A 49 3.43 -9.47 -1.29
N ALA A 50 2.83 -9.66 -0.11
CA ALA A 50 3.06 -10.82 0.74
C ALA A 50 2.58 -12.16 0.12
N ALA A 51 1.55 -12.13 -0.75
CA ALA A 51 1.11 -13.29 -1.51
C ALA A 51 2.00 -13.58 -2.73
N SER A 52 2.65 -12.55 -3.30
CA SER A 52 3.67 -12.72 -4.33
C SER A 52 4.99 -13.22 -3.73
N ASP A 53 5.36 -12.76 -2.54
CA ASP A 53 6.55 -13.21 -1.80
C ASP A 53 6.40 -14.70 -1.39
N ALA A 54 5.24 -15.09 -0.86
CA ALA A 54 4.97 -16.49 -0.50
C ALA A 54 4.82 -17.46 -1.70
N GLN A 55 4.64 -16.93 -2.93
CA GLN A 55 4.64 -17.75 -4.15
C GLN A 55 6.01 -17.74 -4.85
N THR A 56 6.88 -16.78 -4.55
CA THR A 56 8.26 -16.70 -5.05
C THR A 56 9.25 -17.43 -4.13
N ASP A 57 8.87 -17.75 -2.89
CA ASP A 57 9.60 -18.67 -1.99
C ASP A 57 9.66 -20.14 -2.50
N GLY A 58 8.98 -20.45 -3.62
CA GLY A 58 9.02 -21.76 -4.27
C GLY A 58 9.94 -21.87 -5.49
N GLU A 59 10.35 -20.75 -6.09
CA GLU A 59 11.08 -20.73 -7.37
C GLU A 59 12.17 -19.64 -7.37
N ASP A 60 13.38 -20.05 -6.99
CA ASP A 60 14.65 -19.47 -7.45
C ASP A 60 14.88 -17.98 -7.14
N VAL A 61 14.64 -17.55 -5.89
CA VAL A 61 15.26 -16.33 -5.38
C VAL A 61 16.73 -16.63 -5.11
N VAL A 62 17.55 -16.46 -6.14
CA VAL A 62 18.99 -16.34 -6.02
C VAL A 62 19.25 -15.06 -5.23
N ASP A 63 19.60 -15.19 -3.95
CA ASP A 63 20.08 -14.11 -3.11
C ASP A 63 21.22 -13.40 -3.86
N ALA A 64 20.96 -12.17 -4.30
CA ALA A 64 21.96 -11.27 -4.85
C ALA A 64 22.90 -10.72 -3.76
N ASP A 65 23.07 -11.45 -2.65
CA ASP A 65 24.17 -11.26 -1.71
C ASP A 65 25.41 -11.93 -2.28
N PHE A 66 26.06 -11.18 -3.17
CA PHE A 66 27.51 -11.14 -3.34
C PHE A 66 28.22 -12.45 -3.01
N GLU A 67 28.27 -13.36 -4.00
CA GLU A 67 29.28 -14.41 -4.03
C GLU A 67 30.64 -13.70 -3.97
N GLU A 68 31.23 -13.65 -2.78
CA GLU A 68 32.59 -13.21 -2.56
C GLU A 68 33.45 -14.06 -3.50
N VAL A 69 33.83 -13.45 -4.63
CA VAL A 69 34.81 -14.02 -5.55
C VAL A 69 36.08 -14.19 -4.73
N SER A 70 36.23 -15.37 -4.13
CA SER A 70 37.48 -15.87 -3.63
C SER A 70 38.34 -16.09 -4.86
N ASN A 71 38.97 -15.00 -5.30
CA ASN A 71 40.04 -15.01 -6.27
C ASN A 71 41.24 -15.67 -5.60
N ASP A 72 41.21 -17.00 -5.51
CA ASP A 72 42.36 -17.79 -5.09
C ASP A 72 43.32 -17.90 -6.27
N ASP A 73 44.05 -16.80 -6.47
CA ASP A 73 45.19 -16.70 -7.34
C ASP A 73 46.37 -16.29 -6.45
N SER A 74 46.98 -17.27 -5.77
CA SER A 74 48.32 -17.15 -5.15
C SER A 74 48.84 -18.52 -4.70
N ASP A 75 49.80 -19.03 -5.48
CA ASP A 75 51.03 -19.68 -4.99
C ASP A 75 50.92 -20.75 -3.89
N GLU A 76 51.03 -22.02 -4.27
CA GLU A 76 51.93 -22.91 -3.53
C GLU A 76 52.64 -23.91 -4.45
N GLU A 77 53.85 -23.50 -4.82
CA GLU A 77 54.96 -24.35 -5.19
C GLU A 77 55.17 -25.51 -4.19
N GLN A 78 55.74 -26.61 -4.71
CA GLN A 78 56.47 -27.69 -4.02
C GLN A 78 55.74 -28.99 -3.59
N LYS A 79 56.12 -30.03 -4.36
CA LYS A 79 56.73 -31.32 -3.95
C LYS A 79 55.88 -32.60 -3.96
N ALA A 80 56.48 -33.55 -4.69
CA ALA A 80 56.50 -34.99 -4.48
C ALA A 80 55.29 -35.80 -4.98
N SER A 81 55.38 -36.32 -6.20
CA SER A 81 56.02 -37.61 -6.52
C SER A 81 56.05 -37.85 -8.02
#